data_AF-A0A920H3Z1-F1
#
_entry.id   AF-A0A920H3Z1-F1
#
_cell.length_a   1.000
_cell.length_b   1.000
_cell.length_c   1.000
_cell.angle_alpha   90.00
_cell.angle_beta   90.00
_cell.angle_gamma   90.00
#
_symmetry.space_group_name_H-M   'P 1'
#
loop_
_entity.id
_entity.type
_entity.pdbx_description
1 polymer ?
#
loop_
_entity_poly.entity_id
_entity_poly.type
_entity_poly.pdbx_seq_one_letter_code
_entity_poly.pdbx_strand_id
1 'polypeptide(L)'
;MNSNKVLITSFSEYLKNLKNYSEHTVKSYTRDIIKFFEFPNTKDLNIANIDNGLIKIYISSLHRKGMSPKTLKRNLSSLRSFLSFLKKTNI
;
A
#
# COMPACT_ATOMS: atom_id res chain seq x y z
N MET A 1 13.14 -9.98 4.47
CA MET A 1 12.63 -8.89 5.32
C MET A 1 13.20 -7.49 5.01
N ASN A 2 14.37 -7.37 4.36
CA ASN A 2 14.98 -6.06 4.04
C ASN A 2 14.34 -5.31 2.85
N SER A 3 13.86 -6.01 1.82
CA SER A 3 13.37 -5.38 0.58
C SER A 3 12.09 -4.55 0.77
N ASN A 4 11.13 -5.02 1.57
CA ASN A 4 9.88 -4.29 1.82
C ASN A 4 10.15 -2.97 2.56
N LYS A 5 11.11 -2.95 3.49
CA LYS A 5 11.46 -1.73 4.24
C LYS A 5 12.01 -0.65 3.31
N VAL A 6 12.89 -1.02 2.39
CA VAL A 6 13.43 -0.08 1.38
C VAL A 6 12.31 0.50 0.53
N LEU A 7 11.40 -0.34 0.04
CA LEU A 7 10.27 0.10 -0.79
C LEU A 7 9.30 1.02 -0.05
N ILE A 8 9.02 0.73 1.21
CA ILE A 8 8.17 1.56 2.06
C ILE A 8 8.81 2.92 2.29
N THR A 9 10.13 2.99 2.52
CA THR A 9 10.86 4.26 2.64
C THR A 9 10.81 5.04 1.34
N SER A 10 11.15 4.43 0.20
CA SER A 10 11.11 5.08 -1.11
C SER A 10 9.70 5.54 -1.49
N PHE A 11 8.67 4.77 -1.14
CA PHE A 11 7.27 5.19 -1.32
C PHE A 11 6.93 6.39 -0.44
N SER A 12 7.36 6.40 0.82
CA SER A 12 7.15 7.53 1.73
C SER A 12 7.80 8.82 1.19
N GLU A 13 9.02 8.72 0.65
CA GLU A 13 9.71 9.83 -0.01
C GLU A 13 9.01 10.27 -1.29
N TYR A 14 8.54 9.33 -2.11
CA TYR A 14 7.73 9.63 -3.29
C TYR A 14 6.47 10.42 -2.92
N LEU A 15 5.75 10.02 -1.87
CA LEU A 15 4.55 10.73 -1.42
C LEU A 15 4.88 12.15 -0.92
N LYS A 16 6.00 12.30 -0.20
CA LYS A 16 6.41 13.60 0.33
C LYS A 16 6.93 14.53 -0.76
N ASN A 17 7.86 14.08 -1.58
CA ASN A 17 8.64 14.93 -2.46
C ASN A 17 8.00 15.10 -3.85
N LEU A 18 7.34 14.05 -4.36
CA LEU A 18 6.75 14.09 -5.71
C LEU A 18 5.25 14.31 -5.71
N LYS A 19 4.53 13.80 -4.70
CA LYS A 19 3.09 14.06 -4.55
C LYS A 19 2.77 15.27 -3.67
N ASN A 20 3.76 15.81 -2.95
CA ASN A 20 3.62 16.91 -2.00
C ASN A 20 2.47 16.70 -1.00
N TYR A 21 2.30 15.46 -0.53
CA TYR A 21 1.27 15.13 0.44
C TYR A 21 1.67 15.55 1.85
N SER A 22 0.67 15.96 2.64
CA SER A 22 0.87 16.29 4.05
C SER A 22 1.48 15.11 4.81
N GLU A 23 2.20 15.39 5.89
CA GLU A 23 2.82 14.35 6.73
C GLU A 23 1.78 13.34 7.25
N HIS A 24 0.58 13.80 7.59
CA HIS A 24 -0.52 12.92 8.01
C HIS A 24 -0.99 11.99 6.89
N THR A 25 -1.05 12.49 5.65
CA THR A 25 -1.39 11.68 4.48
C THR A 25 -0.29 10.66 4.21
N VAL A 26 0.98 11.07 4.23
CA VAL A 26 2.15 10.19 4.05
C VAL A 26 2.11 9.06 5.08
N LYS A 27 2.05 9.39 6.39
CA LYS A 27 1.98 8.39 7.48
C LYS A 27 0.82 7.42 7.31
N SER A 28 -0.35 7.93 6.89
CA SER A 28 -1.54 7.11 6.69
C SER A 28 -1.38 6.14 5.53
N TYR A 29 -0.82 6.59 4.41
CA TYR A 29 -0.62 5.77 3.21
C TYR A 29 0.47 4.73 3.44
N THR A 30 1.61 5.13 4.00
CA THR A 30 2.72 4.22 4.36
C THR A 30 2.24 3.11 5.29
N ARG A 31 1.44 3.45 6.31
CA ARG A 31 0.86 2.46 7.23
C ARG A 31 -0.11 1.48 6.58
N ASP A 32 -0.90 1.93 5.60
CA ASP A 32 -1.78 1.03 4.85
C ASP A 32 -0.95 0.03 4.02
N ILE A 33 0.14 0.49 3.39
CA ILE A 33 1.03 -0.38 2.61
C ILE A 33 1.78 -1.38 3.50
N ILE A 34 2.25 -0.97 4.68
CA ILE A 34 2.82 -1.89 5.68
C ILE A 34 1.81 -2.99 6.02
N LYS A 35 0.57 -2.61 6.36
CA LYS A 35 -0.50 -3.56 6.68
C LYS A 35 -0.87 -4.47 5.52
N PHE A 36 -0.73 -3.99 4.28
CA PHE A 36 -0.93 -4.82 3.10
C PHE A 36 0.17 -5.88 2.98
N PHE A 37 1.44 -5.54 3.20
CA PHE A 37 2.55 -6.51 3.19
C PHE A 37 2.55 -7.47 4.40
N GLU A 38 1.87 -7.12 5.48
CA GLU A 38 1.64 -8.03 6.63
C GLU A 38 0.49 -9.01 6.40
N PHE A 39 -0.32 -8.82 5.34
CA PHE A 39 -1.42 -9.71 5.01
C PHE A 39 -0.87 -11.11 4.65
N PRO A 40 -1.44 -12.22 5.16
CA PRO A 40 -0.87 -13.55 4.95
C PRO A 40 -0.61 -13.90 3.48
N ASN A 41 -1.48 -13.48 2.57
CA ASN A 41 -1.35 -13.77 1.13
C ASN A 41 -0.29 -12.92 0.40
N THR A 42 0.41 -12.01 1.10
CA THR A 42 1.42 -11.10 0.50
C THR A 42 2.82 -11.27 1.08
N LYS A 43 3.00 -12.11 2.12
CA LYS A 43 4.28 -12.21 2.85
C LYS A 43 5.47 -12.62 1.97
N ASP A 44 5.25 -13.53 1.03
CA ASP A 44 6.27 -14.05 0.10
C ASP A 44 5.97 -13.70 -1.35
N LEU A 45 5.07 -12.73 -1.56
CA LEU A 45 4.65 -12.34 -2.90
C LEU A 45 5.71 -11.48 -3.58
N ASN A 46 6.08 -11.85 -4.80
CA ASN A 46 6.81 -10.94 -5.68
C ASN A 46 5.91 -9.74 -6.03
N ILE A 47 6.42 -8.52 -5.88
CA ILE A 47 5.70 -7.28 -6.15
C ILE A 47 5.11 -7.24 -7.56
N ALA A 48 5.80 -7.84 -8.53
CA ALA A 48 5.31 -7.98 -9.91
C ALA A 48 3.99 -8.78 -10.01
N ASN A 49 3.68 -9.60 -9.01
CA ASN A 49 2.48 -10.43 -8.94
C ASN A 49 1.34 -9.76 -8.16
N ILE A 50 1.47 -8.49 -7.75
CA ILE A 50 0.35 -7.76 -7.15
C ILE A 50 -0.68 -7.44 -8.22
N ASP A 51 -1.83 -8.10 -8.14
CA ASP A 51 -2.95 -7.90 -9.06
C ASP A 51 -4.22 -7.38 -8.36
N ASN A 52 -5.25 -7.13 -9.17
CA ASN A 52 -6.56 -6.68 -8.67
C ASN A 52 -7.27 -7.74 -7.82
N GLY A 53 -7.02 -9.03 -8.06
CA GLY A 53 -7.62 -10.13 -7.31
C GLY A 53 -7.14 -10.14 -5.86
N LEU A 54 -5.83 -10.05 -5.67
CA LEU A 54 -5.21 -9.95 -4.36
C LEU A 54 -5.67 -8.70 -3.59
N ILE A 55 -5.73 -7.54 -4.26
CA ILE A 55 -6.24 -6.30 -3.65
C ILE A 55 -7.69 -6.49 -3.18
N LYS A 56 -8.54 -7.11 -4.01
CA LYS A 56 -9.94 -7.38 -3.65
C LYS A 56 -10.03 -8.29 -2.44
N ILE A 57 -9.23 -9.38 -2.39
CA ILE A 57 -9.17 -10.29 -1.25
C ILE A 57 -8.77 -9.53 0.03
N TYR A 58 -7.73 -8.69 -0.06
CA TYR A 58 -7.28 -7.86 1.06
C TYR A 58 -8.36 -6.92 1.57
N ILE A 59 -8.99 -6.14 0.68
CA ILE A 59 -10.04 -5.19 1.05
C ILE A 59 -11.28 -5.91 1.62
N SER A 60 -11.68 -7.04 1.05
CA SER A 60 -12.75 -7.88 1.61
C SER A 60 -12.38 -8.39 3.01
N SER A 61 -11.12 -8.71 3.28
CA SER A 61 -10.68 -9.10 4.61
C SER A 61 -10.80 -7.94 5.62
N LEU A 62 -10.47 -6.70 5.23
CA LEU A 62 -10.64 -5.52 6.07
C LEU A 62 -12.12 -5.23 6.34
N HIS A 63 -12.98 -5.40 5.32
CA HIS A 63 -14.43 -5.25 5.46
C HIS A 63 -14.99 -6.27 6.47
N ARG A 64 -14.59 -7.55 6.37
CA ARG A 64 -14.99 -8.59 7.35
C ARG A 64 -14.51 -8.30 8.77
N LYS A 65 -13.41 -7.55 8.93
CA LYS A 65 -12.91 -7.07 10.24
C LYS A 65 -13.65 -5.83 10.77
N GLY A 66 -14.71 -5.37 10.11
CA GLY A 66 -15.51 -4.22 10.54
C GLY A 66 -14.87 -2.86 10.28
N MET A 67 -13.88 -2.78 9.38
CA MET A 67 -13.27 -1.49 9.02
C MET A 67 -14.29 -0.58 8.33
N SER A 68 -14.30 0.70 8.73
CA SER A 68 -15.24 1.67 8.18
C SER A 68 -15.07 1.89 6.66
N PRO A 69 -16.13 2.27 5.93
CA PRO A 69 -16.03 2.59 4.51
C PRO A 69 -14.97 3.65 4.18
N LYS A 70 -14.77 4.62 5.08
CA LYS A 70 -13.71 5.64 4.96
C LYS A 70 -12.32 5.01 4.99
N THR A 71 -12.08 4.06 5.89
CA THR A 71 -10.80 3.32 5.99
C THR A 71 -10.56 2.43 4.78
N LEU A 72 -11.60 1.74 4.29
CA LEU A 72 -11.49 0.91 3.08
C LEU A 72 -11.16 1.74 1.85
N LYS A 73 -11.85 2.87 1.65
CA LYS A 73 -11.56 3.82 0.56
C LYS A 73 -10.13 4.35 0.65
N ARG A 74 -9.65 4.69 1.86
CA ARG A 74 -8.27 5.14 2.07
C ARG A 74 -7.25 4.06 1.71
N ASN A 75 -7.46 2.81 2.14
CA ASN A 75 -6.59 1.69 1.78
C ASN A 75 -6.51 1.48 0.26
N LEU A 76 -7.65 1.52 -0.44
CA LEU A 76 -7.68 1.43 -1.90
C LEU A 76 -6.89 2.57 -2.56
N SER A 77 -7.01 3.80 -2.08
CA SER A 77 -6.25 4.93 -2.59
C SER A 77 -4.75 4.81 -2.30
N SER A 78 -4.37 4.34 -1.11
CA SER A 78 -2.99 4.05 -0.74
C SER A 78 -2.38 3.01 -1.68
N LEU A 79 -3.07 1.89 -1.91
CA LEU A 79 -2.63 0.81 -2.81
C LEU A 79 -2.50 1.27 -4.26
N ARG A 80 -3.46 2.04 -4.77
CA ARG A 80 -3.37 2.62 -6.12
C ARG A 80 -2.17 3.54 -6.28
N SER A 81 -1.92 4.38 -5.27
CA SER A 81 -0.76 5.27 -5.28
C SER A 81 0.56 4.48 -5.26
N PHE A 82 0.61 3.41 -4.45
CA PHE A 82 1.78 2.53 -4.38
C PHE A 82 2.06 1.81 -5.70
N LEU A 83 1.03 1.24 -6.35
CA LEU A 83 1.19 0.63 -7.68
C LEU A 83 1.63 1.64 -8.73
N SER A 84 1.13 2.88 -8.66
CA SER A 84 1.59 3.95 -9.56
C SER A 84 3.04 4.36 -9.28
N PHE A 85 3.49 4.31 -8.02
CA PHE A 85 4.88 4.53 -7.64
C PHE A 85 5.78 3.45 -8.27
N LEU A 86 5.48 2.16 -8.07
CA LEU A 86 6.25 1.05 -8.61
C LEU A 86 6.46 1.16 -10.13
N LYS A 87 5.36 1.41 -10.86
CA LYS A 87 5.39 1.64 -12.31
C LYS A 87 6.26 2.82 -12.73
N LYS A 88 6.27 3.91 -11.94
CA LYS A 88 7.08 5.10 -12.24
C LYS A 88 8.57 4.92 -11.91
N THR A 89 8.88 4.14 -10.89
CA THR A 89 10.26 3.88 -10.47
C THR A 89 10.88 2.68 -11.16
N ASN A 90 10.16 2.04 -12.08
CA ASN A 90 10.58 0.86 -12.83
C ASN A 90 11.02 -0.30 -11.91
N ILE A 91 10.27 -0.47 -10.81
CA ILE A 91 10.41 -1.55 -9.83
C ILE A 91 9.30 -2.57 -10.07
#